data_AF-A0A356FE14-F1
#
_entry.id   AF-A0A356FE14-F1
#
_cell.length_a   1.000
_cell.length_b   1.000
_cell.length_c   1.000
_cell.angle_alpha   90.00
_cell.angle_beta   90.00
_cell.angle_gamma   90.00
#
_symmetry.space_group_name_H-M   'P 1'
#
loop_
_entity.id
_entity.type
_entity.pdbx_description
1 polymer ?
#
loop_
_entity_poly.entity_id
_entity_poly.type
_entity_poly.pdbx_seq_one_letter_code
_entity_poly.pdbx_strand_id
1 'polypeptide(L)'
;MSGDSDKRNRPLGKGMSAFPLAPIYALLPCLLACGCGSNDAPPSPVLLSEITAEVGLVEKQRPWPRGTYQIPEISVGGLGLFDSDGDGTPEIYQVRYPGPGTPSEAAPNRLYRLAKTGVYREVAGADGLDDPGYGNGVAVGDIDNDGDLDVYVTNIGEDGL
;
A
#
# COMPACT_ATOMS: atom_id res chain seq x y z
N MET A 1 -18.93 -54.37 -30.67
CA MET A 1 -18.26 -55.64 -30.33
C MET A 1 -16.77 -55.40 -30.27
N SER A 2 -16.16 -55.81 -29.15
CA SER A 2 -14.77 -56.28 -28.98
C SER A 2 -13.64 -55.36 -29.46
N GLY A 3 -12.75 -54.79 -28.62
CA GLY A 3 -12.25 -55.21 -27.31
C GLY A 3 -10.84 -55.77 -27.47
N ASP A 4 -9.84 -55.16 -26.81
CA ASP A 4 -8.69 -55.82 -26.16
C ASP A 4 -7.88 -54.78 -25.35
N SER A 5 -8.11 -54.57 -24.05
CA SER A 5 -7.43 -55.16 -22.87
C SER A 5 -5.89 -55.11 -22.79
N ASP A 6 -5.42 -54.31 -21.82
CA ASP A 6 -4.56 -54.71 -20.69
C ASP A 6 -3.27 -55.48 -20.97
N LYS A 7 -2.10 -54.85 -20.69
CA LYS A 7 -1.06 -55.48 -19.86
C LYS A 7 -0.35 -54.49 -18.91
N ARG A 8 -0.80 -54.59 -17.66
CA ARG A 8 -0.18 -54.30 -16.36
C ARG A 8 1.32 -54.64 -16.19
N ASN A 9 1.87 -54.03 -15.14
CA ASN A 9 2.95 -54.49 -14.23
C ASN A 9 4.43 -54.17 -14.55
N ARG A 10 4.98 -53.22 -13.80
CA ARG A 10 6.37 -53.28 -13.31
C ARG A 10 6.37 -53.31 -11.77
N PRO A 11 7.05 -54.27 -11.11
CA PRO A 11 7.04 -54.39 -9.66
C PRO A 11 8.09 -53.48 -9.00
N LEU A 12 7.71 -52.90 -7.86
CA LEU A 12 8.62 -52.25 -6.91
C LEU A 12 9.45 -53.31 -6.17
N GLY A 13 10.77 -53.23 -6.31
CA GLY A 13 11.72 -54.05 -5.57
C GLY A 13 11.86 -53.58 -4.12
N LYS A 14 11.46 -54.44 -3.17
CA LYS A 14 11.86 -54.39 -1.77
C LYS A 14 13.19 -55.14 -1.63
N GLY A 15 14.18 -54.50 -0.99
CA GLY A 15 15.42 -55.13 -0.57
C GLY A 15 15.75 -54.70 0.86
N MET A 16 15.54 -55.60 1.82
CA MET A 16 15.99 -55.53 3.21
C MET A 16 17.17 -56.49 3.39
N SER A 17 18.27 -56.04 4.01
CA SER A 17 19.38 -56.84 4.56
C SER A 17 20.30 -55.88 5.33
N ALA A 18 20.26 -55.83 6.67
CA ALA A 18 21.00 -56.63 7.67
C ALA A 18 22.40 -56.08 8.01
N PHE A 19 22.63 -55.88 9.32
CA PHE A 19 23.73 -55.20 10.03
C PHE A 19 25.06 -56.00 10.12
N PRO A 20 26.16 -55.36 10.58
CA PRO A 20 26.67 -55.72 11.92
C PRO A 20 27.10 -54.55 12.84
N LEU A 21 27.17 -54.89 14.14
CA LEU A 21 27.55 -54.15 15.37
C LEU A 21 29.06 -53.81 15.42
N ALA A 22 29.69 -52.96 16.26
CA ALA A 22 29.49 -52.30 17.58
C ALA A 22 30.60 -51.19 17.74
N PRO A 23 30.95 -50.58 18.90
CA PRO A 23 30.29 -50.42 20.21
C PRO A 23 30.34 -48.97 20.80
N ILE A 24 29.39 -48.70 21.73
CA ILE A 24 29.54 -48.06 23.05
C ILE A 24 30.43 -46.81 23.19
N TYR A 25 29.80 -45.65 23.48
CA TYR A 25 30.10 -44.88 24.69
C TYR A 25 28.80 -44.39 25.32
N ALA A 26 28.56 -44.88 26.53
CA ALA A 26 27.55 -44.39 27.44
C ALA A 26 27.95 -43.00 27.96
N LEU A 27 27.00 -42.07 28.02
CA LEU A 27 26.92 -41.06 29.09
C LEU A 27 25.44 -40.75 29.36
N LEU A 28 25.13 -40.77 30.66
CA LEU A 28 23.85 -40.76 31.36
C LEU A 28 23.05 -39.44 31.12
N PRO A 29 21.71 -39.43 31.34
CA PRO A 29 20.82 -38.39 30.85
C PRO A 29 20.76 -37.20 31.81
N CYS A 30 20.74 -35.99 31.26
CA CYS A 30 20.31 -34.81 32.01
C CYS A 30 18.90 -34.45 31.53
N LEU A 31 17.91 -34.95 32.27
CA LEU A 31 16.52 -34.55 32.16
C LEU A 31 16.39 -33.14 32.75
N LEU A 32 16.55 -32.11 31.91
CA LEU A 32 16.00 -30.78 32.18
C LEU A 32 15.29 -30.33 30.90
N ALA A 33 14.05 -30.80 30.73
CA ALA A 33 13.09 -30.08 29.91
C ALA A 33 12.78 -28.78 30.66
N CYS A 34 13.60 -27.75 30.42
CA CYS A 34 13.26 -26.40 30.78
C CYS A 34 12.01 -26.06 29.93
N GLY A 35 10.85 -26.09 30.57
CA GLY A 35 9.62 -25.57 30.01
C GLY A 35 9.73 -24.06 29.83
N CYS A 36 10.49 -23.62 28.83
CA CYS A 36 10.25 -22.35 28.19
C CYS A 36 9.16 -22.61 27.15
N GLY A 37 7.90 -22.40 27.55
CA GLY A 37 6.86 -22.19 26.57
C GLY A 37 7.27 -20.95 25.77
N SER A 38 7.86 -21.14 24.61
CA SER A 38 7.99 -20.06 23.66
C SER A 38 6.57 -19.69 23.28
N ASN A 39 6.21 -18.43 23.50
CA ASN A 39 5.01 -17.84 22.93
C ASN A 39 5.24 -17.65 21.41
N ASP A 40 5.63 -18.70 20.71
CA ASP A 40 5.75 -18.73 19.26
C ASP A 40 4.35 -18.88 18.68
N ALA A 41 3.51 -17.88 18.93
CA ALA A 41 2.38 -17.65 18.05
C ALA A 41 2.96 -17.47 16.64
N PRO A 42 2.47 -18.21 15.62
CA PRO A 42 2.96 -18.03 14.27
C PRO A 42 2.83 -16.56 13.88
N PRO A 43 3.80 -16.00 13.12
CA PRO A 43 3.71 -14.62 12.69
C PRO A 43 2.37 -14.41 11.98
N SER A 44 1.65 -13.37 12.37
CA SER A 44 0.40 -13.02 11.71
C SER A 44 0.68 -12.78 10.21
N PRO A 45 -0.22 -13.19 9.31
CA PRO A 45 -0.04 -12.96 7.89
C PRO A 45 0.14 -11.45 7.64
N VAL A 46 1.11 -11.10 6.79
CA VAL A 46 1.32 -9.70 6.37
C VAL A 46 0.11 -9.30 5.52
N LEU A 47 -0.70 -8.36 6.03
CA LEU A 47 -1.89 -7.85 5.33
C LEU A 47 -1.57 -6.63 4.45
N LEU A 48 -0.62 -5.80 4.87
CA LEU A 48 -0.24 -4.55 4.21
C LEU A 48 1.28 -4.43 4.18
N SER A 49 1.82 -3.93 3.08
CA SER A 49 3.24 -3.60 2.90
C SER A 49 3.42 -2.12 2.60
N GLU A 50 4.44 -1.51 3.20
CA GLU A 50 4.85 -0.14 2.94
C GLU A 50 5.71 -0.10 1.67
N ILE A 51 5.28 0.64 0.65
CA ILE A 51 5.94 0.71 -0.66
C ILE A 51 6.23 2.14 -1.13
N THR A 52 6.01 3.15 -0.29
CA THR A 52 6.09 4.57 -0.70
C THR A 52 7.46 4.93 -1.26
N ALA A 53 8.54 4.39 -0.68
CA ALA A 53 9.90 4.58 -1.19
C ALA A 53 10.13 3.91 -2.55
N GLU A 54 9.54 2.74 -2.78
CA GLU A 54 9.63 1.99 -4.04
C GLU A 54 8.90 2.73 -5.17
N VAL A 55 7.71 3.25 -4.88
CA VAL A 55 6.87 3.92 -5.88
C VAL A 55 7.10 5.43 -5.95
N GLY A 56 8.08 5.99 -5.24
CA GLY A 56 8.47 7.40 -5.33
C GLY A 56 7.61 8.40 -4.52
N LEU A 57 6.69 7.93 -3.68
CA LEU A 57 5.84 8.76 -2.82
C LEU A 57 6.53 9.08 -1.48
N VAL A 58 7.72 9.67 -1.54
CA VAL A 58 8.61 9.82 -0.36
C VAL A 58 8.21 10.94 0.60
N GLU A 59 7.31 11.84 0.20
CA GLU A 59 6.92 12.97 1.05
C GLU A 59 5.94 12.54 2.13
N LYS A 60 6.32 12.78 3.39
CA LYS A 60 5.50 12.44 4.55
C LYS A 60 4.70 13.66 4.97
N GLN A 61 3.38 13.57 4.91
CA GLN A 61 2.50 14.37 5.76
C GLN A 61 2.95 14.17 7.20
N ARG A 62 3.48 15.23 7.82
CA ARG A 62 4.00 15.15 9.18
C ARG A 62 2.86 15.42 10.15
N PRO A 63 2.61 14.52 11.12
CA PRO A 63 1.69 14.84 12.20
C PRO A 63 2.20 16.09 12.90
N TRP A 64 1.30 17.02 13.17
CA TRP A 64 1.67 18.24 13.87
C TRP A 64 2.01 17.96 15.34
N PRO A 65 2.83 18.83 15.97
CA PRO A 65 3.14 18.71 17.39
C PRO A 65 1.86 18.59 18.24
N ARG A 66 1.94 17.86 19.35
CA ARG A 66 0.81 17.83 20.29
C ARG A 66 0.53 19.24 20.80
N GLY A 67 -0.75 19.59 20.92
CA GLY A 67 -1.18 20.91 21.37
C GLY A 67 -1.40 21.93 20.25
N THR A 68 -1.01 21.62 19.00
CA THR A 68 -1.36 22.44 17.84
C THR A 68 -2.60 21.88 17.17
N TYR A 69 -3.77 22.34 17.61
CA TYR A 69 -5.07 21.98 17.05
C TYR A 69 -5.54 23.09 16.12
N GLN A 70 -5.37 22.89 14.82
CA GLN A 70 -5.90 23.82 13.83
C GLN A 70 -6.51 23.04 12.69
N ILE A 71 -7.74 22.65 12.91
CA ILE A 71 -8.61 22.11 11.88
C ILE A 71 -9.97 22.78 12.13
N PRO A 72 -10.47 23.61 11.20
CA PRO A 72 -11.78 24.24 11.38
C PRO A 72 -12.92 23.22 11.56
N GLU A 73 -12.74 21.99 11.04
CA GLU A 73 -13.71 20.88 11.09
C GLU A 73 -13.04 19.55 11.47
N ILE A 74 -13.82 18.47 11.65
CA ILE A 74 -13.30 17.12 11.99
C ILE A 74 -12.59 16.42 10.82
N SER A 75 -12.57 17.02 9.63
CA SER A 75 -12.04 16.43 8.39
C SER A 75 -11.53 17.53 7.48
N VAL A 76 -10.29 17.38 7.00
CA VAL A 76 -9.64 18.27 6.03
C VAL A 76 -8.68 17.46 5.16
N GLY A 77 -8.45 17.90 3.93
CA GLY A 77 -7.72 17.13 2.91
C GLY A 77 -8.48 15.92 2.36
N GLY A 78 -7.91 15.28 1.34
CA GLY A 78 -8.55 14.20 0.61
C GLY A 78 -7.65 13.66 -0.50
N LEU A 79 -8.07 12.55 -1.11
CA LEU A 79 -7.37 11.94 -2.25
C LEU A 79 -8.37 11.67 -3.38
N GLY A 80 -8.00 12.08 -4.59
CA GLY A 80 -8.64 11.70 -5.84
C GLY A 80 -7.74 10.74 -6.62
N LEU A 81 -8.34 9.77 -7.31
CA LEU A 81 -7.65 8.88 -8.24
C LEU A 81 -8.38 8.96 -9.58
N PHE A 82 -7.71 9.47 -10.61
CA PHE A 82 -8.31 9.65 -11.94
C PHE A 82 -7.24 9.81 -13.01
N ASP A 83 -7.60 9.51 -14.24
CA ASP A 83 -6.74 9.66 -15.41
C ASP A 83 -6.92 11.09 -15.96
N SER A 84 -5.93 11.94 -15.70
CA SER A 84 -5.95 13.37 -16.01
C SER A 84 -5.46 13.68 -17.44
N ASP A 85 -4.72 12.76 -18.07
CA ASP A 85 -4.16 12.96 -19.41
C ASP A 85 -4.64 11.93 -20.46
N GLY A 86 -5.54 11.03 -20.06
CA GLY A 86 -6.16 10.04 -20.93
C GLY A 86 -5.24 8.89 -21.31
N ASP A 87 -4.14 8.66 -20.57
CA ASP A 87 -3.15 7.63 -20.91
C ASP A 87 -3.52 6.22 -20.40
N GLY A 88 -4.64 6.10 -19.70
CA GLY A 88 -5.18 4.88 -19.13
C GLY A 88 -4.58 4.52 -17.77
N THR A 89 -3.77 5.39 -17.17
CA THR A 89 -3.22 5.21 -15.82
C THR A 89 -3.73 6.29 -14.87
N PRO A 90 -4.27 5.93 -13.69
CA PRO A 90 -4.76 6.93 -12.76
C PRO A 90 -3.60 7.66 -12.06
N GLU A 91 -3.68 8.98 -12.03
CA GLU A 91 -2.90 9.85 -11.16
C GLU A 91 -3.39 9.81 -9.71
N ILE A 92 -2.53 10.26 -8.79
CA ILE A 92 -2.90 10.59 -7.42
C ILE A 92 -3.04 12.10 -7.29
N TYR A 93 -4.24 12.56 -6.95
CA TYR A 93 -4.49 13.93 -6.59
C TYR A 93 -4.63 14.08 -5.08
N GLN A 94 -3.85 14.99 -4.49
CA GLN A 94 -3.80 15.24 -3.06
C GLN A 94 -4.34 16.64 -2.75
N VAL A 95 -5.47 16.69 -2.04
CA VAL A 95 -6.01 17.92 -1.48
C VAL A 95 -5.27 18.27 -0.20
N ARG A 96 -4.84 19.52 -0.09
CA ARG A 96 -3.96 20.03 0.96
C ARG A 96 -4.56 21.25 1.65
N TYR A 97 -4.00 21.56 2.80
CA TYR A 97 -4.42 22.66 3.66
C TYR A 97 -3.19 23.18 4.44
N PRO A 98 -3.21 24.45 4.88
CA PRO A 98 -2.11 25.04 5.60
C PRO A 98 -1.83 24.39 6.96
N GLY A 99 -0.60 24.59 7.44
CA GLY A 99 -0.17 24.14 8.75
C GLY A 99 -0.84 24.87 9.91
N PRO A 100 -0.62 24.39 11.15
CA PRO A 100 -1.16 25.03 12.33
C PRO A 100 -0.39 26.33 12.59
N GLY A 101 -1.12 27.36 13.01
CA GLY A 101 -0.62 28.72 13.20
C GLY A 101 -0.50 29.53 11.91
N THR A 102 -0.74 28.94 10.73
CA THR A 102 -0.53 29.60 9.45
C THR A 102 -1.73 29.53 8.49
N PRO A 103 -2.96 29.85 8.93
CA PRO A 103 -4.18 29.66 8.13
C PRO A 103 -4.23 30.46 6.83
N SER A 104 -3.38 31.47 6.67
CA SER A 104 -3.27 32.29 5.46
C SER A 104 -2.14 31.86 4.52
N GLU A 105 -1.37 30.83 4.86
CA GLU A 105 -0.35 30.29 3.97
C GLU A 105 -0.98 29.46 2.86
N ALA A 106 -0.48 29.63 1.64
CA ALA A 106 -0.88 28.81 0.51
C ALA A 106 -0.46 27.35 0.75
N ALA A 107 -1.38 26.42 0.49
CA ALA A 107 -1.10 24.99 0.50
C ALA A 107 -1.54 24.34 -0.81
N PRO A 108 -0.85 24.62 -1.94
CA PRO A 108 -1.23 24.09 -3.25
C PRO A 108 -1.47 22.59 -3.22
N ASN A 109 -2.62 22.18 -3.76
CA ASN A 109 -2.91 20.78 -4.04
C ASN A 109 -1.86 20.20 -4.99
N ARG A 110 -1.70 18.87 -4.97
CA ARG A 110 -0.65 18.19 -5.74
C ARG A 110 -1.19 17.07 -6.57
N LEU A 111 -0.68 16.95 -7.79
CA LEU A 111 -0.94 15.83 -8.68
C LEU A 111 0.34 15.00 -8.82
N TYR A 112 0.25 13.69 -8.65
CA TYR A 112 1.35 12.76 -8.86
C TYR A 112 1.01 11.82 -10.02
N ARG A 113 1.84 11.84 -11.06
CA ARG A 113 1.72 10.98 -12.24
C ARG A 113 2.61 9.77 -12.17
N LEU A 114 2.06 8.62 -12.56
CA LEU A 114 2.80 7.38 -12.63
C LEU A 114 3.67 7.38 -13.90
N ALA A 115 4.98 7.50 -13.74
CA ALA A 115 5.89 7.33 -14.86
C ALA A 115 5.86 5.88 -15.36
N LYS A 116 6.17 5.66 -16.65
CA LYS A 116 6.32 4.32 -17.25
C LYS A 116 7.33 3.41 -16.54
N THR A 117 8.20 3.98 -15.70
CA THR A 117 9.13 3.24 -14.84
C THR A 117 8.47 2.64 -13.60
N GLY A 118 7.18 2.90 -13.35
CA GLY A 118 6.45 2.47 -12.16
C GLY A 118 6.63 3.40 -10.95
N VAL A 119 7.10 4.64 -11.16
CA VAL A 119 7.42 5.58 -10.08
C VAL A 119 6.58 6.84 -10.23
N TYR A 120 5.91 7.26 -9.17
CA TYR A 120 5.16 8.50 -9.11
C TYR A 120 6.09 9.72 -9.08
N ARG A 121 5.68 10.77 -9.78
CA ARG A 121 6.34 12.09 -9.78
C ARG A 121 5.29 13.17 -9.65
N GLU A 122 5.56 14.16 -8.82
CA GLU A 122 4.73 15.36 -8.76
C GLU A 122 4.78 16.09 -10.10
N VAL A 123 3.61 16.46 -10.63
CA VAL A 123 3.44 17.29 -11.82
C VAL A 123 3.55 18.75 -11.37
N ALA A 124 4.57 19.46 -11.86
CA ALA A 124 4.79 20.84 -11.49
C ALA A 124 3.75 21.76 -12.15
N GLY A 125 3.06 22.57 -11.35
CA GLY A 125 2.01 23.48 -11.83
C GLY A 125 0.90 22.69 -12.53
N ALA A 126 0.16 21.88 -11.76
CA ALA A 126 -0.73 20.81 -12.19
C ALA A 126 -1.95 21.25 -13.02
N ASP A 127 -1.74 22.07 -14.05
CA ASP A 127 -2.71 22.53 -15.04
C ASP A 127 -4.04 23.03 -14.46
N GLY A 128 -3.96 23.82 -13.38
CA GLY A 128 -5.13 24.39 -12.68
C GLY A 128 -5.64 23.55 -11.51
N LEU A 129 -5.07 22.37 -11.28
CA LEU A 129 -5.39 21.52 -10.12
C LEU A 129 -4.58 21.89 -8.86
N ASP A 130 -3.71 22.88 -8.91
CA ASP A 130 -2.83 23.31 -7.81
C ASP A 130 -3.44 24.39 -6.92
N ASP A 131 -4.77 24.36 -6.72
CA ASP A 131 -5.50 25.30 -5.87
C ASP A 131 -4.79 25.47 -4.50
N PRO A 132 -4.45 26.72 -4.10
CA PRO A 132 -3.67 27.00 -2.90
C PRO A 132 -4.51 27.10 -1.62
N GLY A 133 -5.81 26.84 -1.70
CA GLY A 133 -6.79 27.08 -0.65
C GLY A 133 -6.66 26.16 0.58
N TYR A 134 -7.60 26.35 1.50
CA TYR A 134 -7.78 25.41 2.61
C TYR A 134 -8.67 24.27 2.14
N GLY A 135 -8.06 23.24 1.55
CA GLY A 135 -8.75 22.11 0.95
C GLY A 135 -9.35 21.12 1.96
N ASN A 136 -10.58 20.68 1.66
CA ASN A 136 -11.33 19.69 2.42
C ASN A 136 -11.55 18.44 1.55
N GLY A 137 -12.67 18.32 0.85
CA GLY A 137 -13.00 17.15 0.05
C GLY A 137 -12.66 17.29 -1.43
N VAL A 138 -12.61 16.16 -2.13
CA VAL A 138 -12.56 16.10 -3.59
C VAL A 138 -13.58 15.09 -4.11
N ALA A 139 -14.22 15.44 -5.22
CA ALA A 139 -15.01 14.54 -6.05
C ALA A 139 -14.52 14.64 -7.50
N VAL A 140 -14.54 13.53 -8.23
CA VAL A 140 -14.14 13.47 -9.64
C VAL A 140 -15.27 12.89 -10.47
N GLY A 141 -15.53 13.47 -11.63
CA GLY A 141 -16.47 12.96 -12.62
C GLY A 141 -16.55 13.86 -13.84
N ASP A 142 -17.02 13.33 -14.97
CA ASP A 142 -17.32 14.10 -16.18
C ASP A 142 -18.70 14.77 -15.99
N ILE A 143 -18.72 16.04 -15.57
CA ILE A 143 -19.92 16.77 -15.16
C ILE A 143 -20.63 17.38 -16.38
N ASP A 144 -19.87 17.84 -17.37
CA ASP A 144 -20.42 18.51 -18.56
C ASP A 144 -20.55 17.60 -19.79
N ASN A 145 -20.14 16.33 -19.66
CA ASN A 145 -20.24 15.28 -20.66
C ASN A 145 -19.40 15.59 -21.91
N ASP A 146 -18.23 16.19 -21.73
CA ASP A 146 -17.25 16.41 -22.81
C ASP A 146 -16.27 15.24 -22.99
N GLY A 147 -16.25 14.31 -22.01
CA GLY A 147 -15.43 13.11 -22.01
C GLY A 147 -14.13 13.23 -21.22
N ASP A 148 -13.80 14.42 -20.71
CA ASP A 148 -12.72 14.65 -19.78
C ASP A 148 -13.24 14.59 -18.33
N LEU A 149 -12.38 14.23 -17.37
CA LEU A 149 -12.78 14.14 -15.96
C LEU A 149 -12.61 15.49 -15.24
N ASP A 150 -13.69 16.00 -14.67
CA ASP A 150 -13.65 17.19 -13.83
C ASP A 150 -13.30 16.88 -12.38
N VAL A 151 -12.67 17.86 -11.73
CA VAL A 151 -12.30 17.80 -10.31
C VAL A 151 -13.02 18.90 -9.54
N TYR A 152 -13.88 18.50 -8.61
CA TYR A 152 -14.55 19.40 -7.68
C TYR A 152 -13.89 19.34 -6.31
N VAL A 153 -13.29 20.44 -5.86
CA VAL A 153 -12.64 20.58 -4.55
C VAL A 153 -13.48 21.48 -3.66
N THR A 154 -13.69 21.07 -2.41
CA THR A 154 -14.29 21.95 -1.40
C THR A 154 -13.21 22.66 -0.59
N ASN A 155 -13.35 23.97 -0.45
CA ASN A 155 -12.43 24.82 0.30
C ASN A 155 -13.12 25.51 1.46
N ILE A 156 -12.35 25.82 2.50
CA ILE A 156 -12.76 26.69 3.60
C ILE A 156 -12.21 28.09 3.32
N GLY A 157 -13.07 29.09 3.26
CA GLY A 157 -12.65 30.48 3.07
C GLY A 157 -13.64 31.25 2.21
N GLU A 158 -13.15 32.33 1.61
CA GLU A 158 -13.89 33.06 0.59
C GLU A 158 -14.01 32.20 -0.68
N ASP A 159 -15.08 32.40 -1.43
CA ASP A 159 -15.25 31.76 -2.74
C ASP A 159 -14.10 32.22 -3.66
N GLY A 160 -13.17 31.31 -3.92
CA GLY A 160 -12.16 31.43 -4.97
C GLY A 160 -12.68 30.75 -6.23
N LEU A 161 -12.68 31.47 -7.36
CA LEU A 161 -12.92 30.91 -8.68
C LEU A 161 -11.63 30.31 -9.25
#